data_AF-A0A953SIU9-F1
#
_entry.id   AF-A0A953SIU9-F1
#
_cell.length_a   1.000
_cell.length_b   1.000
_cell.length_c   1.000
_cell.angle_alpha   90.00
_cell.angle_beta   90.00
_cell.angle_gamma   90.00
#
_symmetry.space_group_name_H-M   'P 1'
#
loop_
_entity.id
_entity.type
_entity.pdbx_description
1 polymer ?
#
loop_
_entity_poly.entity_id
_entity_poly.type
_entity_poly.pdbx_seq_one_letter_code
_entity_poly.pdbx_strand_id
1 'polypeptide(L)'
;MADYDVVIAGGGHNALACAALLVKYGLKVLVAERNEYVGGGVVTREVTLPGFRHDLYGSSHVWIHVNPTFRTELQPELEKHGLKYIWSTDHITGHPNRHEGEGIIVYKDVDKTCDTIAQYSKKDARRYRAIYEEFAEIEPAVRFPVSTLPSPGALRVLSEQGCGMAALSGGEFERAWLSKAPMGDILFAGVGKSDDDIRAALDGIYSPLFQAGVTVDGRPPYYRGPTGWVVAESLEEIERIAVIAGSLRVNCRIAVRVNTALEVPADETVLAADADSKFGVSRSSAIEAFRRFEFRQHVRLAGLA
;
A
#
# COMPACT_ATOMS: atom_id res chain seq x y z
N MET A 1 12.85 13.30 31.74
CA MET A 1 13.27 12.97 30.35
C MET A 1 12.33 11.88 29.87
N ALA A 2 11.92 11.86 28.60
CA ALA A 2 11.15 10.74 28.10
C ALA A 2 12.05 9.48 28.12
N ASP A 3 11.54 8.36 28.65
CA ASP A 3 12.31 7.11 28.79
C ASP A 3 12.65 6.42 27.45
N TYR A 4 12.08 6.93 26.35
CA TYR A 4 12.17 6.40 24.99
C TYR A 4 12.51 7.50 23.98
N ASP A 5 13.28 7.14 22.95
CA ASP A 5 13.61 8.01 21.82
C ASP A 5 12.50 8.02 20.77
N VAL A 6 11.80 6.88 20.61
CA VAL A 6 10.70 6.72 19.63
C VAL A 6 9.55 5.96 20.27
N VAL A 7 8.31 6.43 20.03
CA VAL A 7 7.08 5.72 20.39
C VAL A 7 6.31 5.38 19.12
N ILE A 8 5.97 4.10 18.94
CA ILE A 8 5.21 3.58 17.81
C ILE A 8 3.84 3.10 18.32
N ALA A 9 2.77 3.65 17.77
CA ALA A 9 1.40 3.19 18.05
C ALA A 9 1.00 2.10 17.05
N GLY A 10 0.66 0.92 17.57
CA GLY A 10 0.33 -0.29 16.82
C GLY A 10 1.51 -1.26 16.74
N GLY A 11 1.27 -2.52 17.08
CA GLY A 11 2.21 -3.65 17.05
C GLY A 11 2.03 -4.54 15.82
N GLY A 12 1.71 -3.95 14.66
CA GLY A 12 1.64 -4.67 13.39
C GLY A 12 3.02 -5.05 12.84
N HIS A 13 3.10 -6.03 11.93
CA HIS A 13 4.37 -6.50 11.35
C HIS A 13 5.26 -5.38 10.80
N ASN A 14 4.70 -4.37 10.12
CA ASN A 14 5.47 -3.22 9.62
C ASN A 14 6.04 -2.37 10.75
N ALA A 15 5.24 -2.14 11.80
CA ALA A 15 5.64 -1.39 12.98
C ALA A 15 6.75 -2.12 13.75
N LEU A 16 6.61 -3.45 13.92
CA LEU A 16 7.62 -4.29 14.56
C LEU A 16 8.91 -4.38 13.75
N ALA A 17 8.84 -4.48 12.42
CA ALA A 17 10.02 -4.45 11.57
C ALA A 17 10.76 -3.11 11.66
N CYS A 18 10.01 -1.99 11.66
CA CYS A 18 10.57 -0.66 11.89
C CYS A 18 11.21 -0.55 13.28
N ALA A 19 10.52 -0.98 14.33
CA ALA A 19 11.03 -0.98 15.70
C ALA A 19 12.32 -1.79 15.83
N ALA A 20 12.37 -2.99 15.23
CA ALA A 20 13.56 -3.85 15.24
C ALA A 20 14.77 -3.17 14.60
N LEU A 21 14.57 -2.48 13.48
CA LEU A 21 15.64 -1.69 12.86
C LEU A 21 16.07 -0.52 13.76
N LEU A 22 15.14 0.28 14.27
CA LEU A 22 15.46 1.42 15.13
C LEU A 22 16.24 0.99 16.40
N VAL A 23 15.85 -0.12 17.02
CA VAL A 23 16.57 -0.72 18.16
C VAL A 23 17.96 -1.18 17.75
N LYS A 24 18.10 -1.82 16.58
CA LYS A 24 19.41 -2.22 16.04
C LYS A 24 20.35 -1.04 15.84
N TYR A 25 19.81 0.14 15.50
CA TYR A 25 20.56 1.39 15.37
C TYR A 25 20.72 2.16 16.71
N GLY A 26 20.39 1.54 17.84
CA GLY A 26 20.70 2.04 19.18
C GLY A 26 19.64 2.93 19.83
N LEU A 27 18.44 3.03 19.24
CA LEU A 27 17.34 3.83 19.79
C LEU A 27 16.52 3.03 20.81
N LYS A 28 16.05 3.72 21.85
CA LYS A 28 15.06 3.20 22.80
C LYS A 28 13.66 3.37 22.21
N VAL A 29 13.03 2.25 21.85
CA VAL A 29 11.72 2.26 21.18
C VAL A 29 10.64 1.67 22.08
N LEU A 30 9.52 2.38 22.24
CA LEU A 30 8.29 1.86 22.83
C LEU A 30 7.30 1.53 21.71
N VAL A 31 6.80 0.30 21.67
CA VAL A 31 5.67 -0.08 20.79
C VAL A 31 4.44 -0.27 21.66
N ALA A 32 3.40 0.53 21.43
CA ALA A 32 2.14 0.46 22.14
C ALA A 32 1.08 -0.22 21.27
N GLU A 33 0.64 -1.41 21.65
CA GLU A 33 -0.43 -2.15 20.98
C GLU A 33 -1.66 -2.23 21.90
N ARG A 34 -2.84 -2.06 21.31
CA ARG A 34 -4.12 -2.13 22.04
C ARG A 34 -4.56 -3.58 22.26
N ASN A 35 -4.23 -4.46 21.31
CA ASN A 35 -4.55 -5.87 21.39
C ASN A 35 -3.64 -6.59 22.40
N GLU A 36 -4.11 -7.73 22.91
CA GLU A 36 -3.32 -8.60 23.80
C GLU A 36 -2.17 -9.33 23.06
N TYR A 37 -2.07 -9.14 21.74
CA TYR A 37 -1.11 -9.79 20.88
C TYR A 37 -0.53 -8.79 19.87
N VAL A 38 0.65 -9.11 19.35
CA VAL A 38 1.36 -8.34 18.32
C VAL A 38 1.55 -9.18 17.05
N GLY A 39 1.92 -8.53 15.94
CA GLY A 39 2.17 -9.16 14.64
C GLY A 39 1.30 -8.60 13.52
N GLY A 40 0.13 -8.03 13.83
CA GLY A 40 -0.79 -7.54 12.80
C GLY A 40 -1.14 -8.64 11.79
N GLY A 41 -0.94 -8.39 10.50
CA GLY A 41 -1.28 -9.33 9.43
C GLY A 41 -0.60 -10.71 9.46
N VAL A 42 0.52 -10.87 10.18
CA VAL A 42 1.26 -12.16 10.25
C VAL A 42 1.00 -12.91 11.56
N VAL A 43 -0.06 -12.55 12.27
CA VAL A 43 -0.43 -13.23 13.52
C VAL A 43 -1.09 -14.58 13.23
N THR A 44 -0.70 -15.59 13.99
CA THR A 44 -1.38 -16.89 14.02
C THR A 44 -2.39 -16.92 15.16
N ARG A 45 -3.66 -17.24 14.87
CA ARG A 45 -4.74 -17.27 15.88
C ARG A 45 -5.67 -18.46 15.69
N GLU A 46 -6.27 -18.93 16.78
CA GLU A 46 -7.36 -19.90 16.73
C GLU A 46 -8.69 -19.15 16.55
N VAL A 47 -9.18 -19.09 15.31
CA VAL A 47 -10.40 -18.34 14.95
C VAL A 47 -11.56 -19.21 14.48
N THR A 48 -11.38 -20.53 14.48
CA THR A 48 -12.44 -21.49 14.11
C THR A 48 -12.68 -22.49 15.24
N LEU A 49 -11.98 -23.63 15.23
CA LEU A 49 -12.12 -24.70 16.21
C LEU A 49 -10.95 -24.69 17.20
N PRO A 50 -11.15 -25.14 18.47
CA PRO A 50 -10.06 -25.27 19.43
C PRO A 50 -8.91 -26.12 18.89
N GLY A 51 -7.68 -25.61 19.02
CA GLY A 51 -6.46 -26.25 18.51
C GLY A 51 -6.17 -26.01 17.02
N PHE A 52 -7.09 -25.39 16.27
CA PHE A 52 -6.89 -25.06 14.86
C PHE A 52 -6.39 -23.62 14.70
N ARG A 53 -5.10 -23.50 14.40
CA ARG A 53 -4.43 -22.22 14.22
C ARG A 53 -4.45 -21.78 12.76
N HIS A 54 -4.86 -20.54 12.54
CA HIS A 54 -4.96 -19.90 11.24
C HIS A 54 -3.97 -18.75 11.16
N ASP A 55 -3.28 -18.66 10.03
CA ASP A 55 -2.75 -17.39 9.58
C ASP A 55 -3.92 -16.53 9.08
N LEU A 56 -3.99 -15.27 9.54
CA LEU A 56 -5.14 -14.42 9.22
C LEU A 56 -4.94 -13.62 7.92
N TYR A 57 -3.73 -13.15 7.64
CA TYR A 57 -3.44 -12.25 6.50
C TYR A 57 -2.00 -12.39 5.95
N GLY A 58 -1.28 -13.44 6.32
CA GLY A 58 0.12 -13.70 6.00
C GLY A 58 0.35 -14.58 4.75
N SER A 59 -0.70 -14.81 3.93
CA SER A 59 -0.60 -15.60 2.68
C SER A 59 0.49 -15.11 1.72
N SER A 60 0.83 -13.82 1.79
CA SER A 60 1.84 -13.17 0.96
C SER A 60 3.18 -12.94 1.67
N HIS A 61 3.42 -13.53 2.85
CA HIS A 61 4.65 -13.31 3.64
C HIS A 61 5.93 -13.68 2.90
N VAL A 62 5.89 -14.61 1.94
CA VAL A 62 7.04 -15.00 1.11
C VAL A 62 7.72 -13.81 0.41
N TRP A 63 6.98 -12.75 0.13
CA TRP A 63 7.53 -11.57 -0.53
C TRP A 63 8.49 -10.77 0.35
N ILE A 64 8.50 -10.97 1.68
CA ILE A 64 9.47 -10.30 2.56
C ILE A 64 10.92 -10.58 2.16
N HIS A 65 11.18 -11.73 1.52
CA HIS A 65 12.51 -12.13 1.09
C HIS A 65 13.04 -11.31 -0.11
N VAL A 66 12.19 -10.59 -0.83
CA VAL A 66 12.68 -9.65 -1.87
C VAL A 66 13.33 -8.42 -1.24
N ASN A 67 12.99 -8.09 0.01
CA ASN A 67 13.55 -6.95 0.74
C ASN A 67 15.01 -7.24 1.16
N PRO A 68 16.00 -6.47 0.65
CA PRO A 68 17.41 -6.68 1.01
C PRO A 68 17.66 -6.41 2.49
N THR A 69 17.08 -5.36 3.07
CA THR A 69 17.22 -5.03 4.50
C THR A 69 16.73 -6.17 5.38
N PHE A 70 15.63 -6.82 5.02
CA PHE A 70 15.20 -8.02 5.73
C PHE A 70 16.27 -9.11 5.68
N ARG A 71 16.74 -9.48 4.47
CA ARG A 71 17.72 -10.57 4.29
C ARG A 71 19.07 -10.30 4.95
N THR A 72 19.57 -9.06 4.88
CA THR A 72 20.94 -8.75 5.33
C THR A 72 21.00 -8.25 6.77
N GLU A 73 19.93 -7.64 7.28
CA GLU A 73 19.95 -7.00 8.60
C GLU A 73 19.06 -7.68 9.64
N LEU A 74 17.85 -8.07 9.28
CA LEU A 74 16.85 -8.56 10.24
C LEU A 74 16.82 -10.08 10.34
N GLN A 75 16.78 -10.77 9.21
CA GLN A 75 16.66 -12.23 9.15
C GLN A 75 17.77 -12.94 9.97
N PRO A 76 19.06 -12.57 9.87
CA PRO A 76 20.10 -13.24 10.65
C PRO A 76 19.92 -13.06 12.17
N GLU A 77 19.42 -11.91 12.62
CA GLU A 77 19.14 -11.68 14.04
C GLU A 77 17.90 -12.45 14.49
N LEU A 78 16.83 -12.43 13.69
CA LEU A 78 15.61 -13.17 13.99
C LEU A 78 15.86 -14.69 14.05
N GLU A 79 16.73 -15.22 13.19
CA GLU A 79 17.14 -16.63 13.21
C GLU A 79 17.86 -17.00 14.51
N LYS A 80 18.71 -16.11 15.06
CA LYS A 80 19.32 -16.30 16.40
C LYS A 80 18.26 -16.32 17.50
N HIS A 81 17.16 -15.60 17.31
CA HIS A 81 16.02 -15.55 18.24
C HIS A 81 14.94 -16.61 17.94
N GLY A 82 15.23 -17.57 17.05
CA GLY A 82 14.39 -18.75 16.84
C GLY A 82 13.47 -18.70 15.62
N LEU A 83 13.58 -17.68 14.76
CA LEU A 83 12.90 -17.69 13.46
C LEU A 83 13.36 -18.89 12.63
N LYS A 84 12.40 -19.68 12.16
CA LYS A 84 12.63 -20.80 11.25
C LYS A 84 11.63 -20.74 10.12
N TYR A 85 12.13 -20.61 8.90
CA TYR A 85 11.29 -20.75 7.72
C TYR A 85 11.14 -22.22 7.37
N ILE A 86 9.89 -22.67 7.27
CA ILE A 86 9.54 -23.98 6.74
C ILE A 86 9.16 -23.77 5.28
N TRP A 87 9.99 -24.29 4.39
CA TRP A 87 9.79 -24.17 2.95
C TRP A 87 9.14 -25.43 2.41
N SER A 88 8.04 -25.27 1.70
CA SER A 88 7.55 -26.33 0.84
C SER A 88 8.60 -26.64 -0.22
N THR A 89 8.85 -27.92 -0.48
CA THR A 89 9.80 -28.38 -1.49
C THR A 89 9.31 -28.04 -2.90
N ASP A 90 8.03 -28.31 -3.17
CA ASP A 90 7.45 -28.30 -4.53
C ASP A 90 6.12 -27.51 -4.62
N HIS A 91 5.27 -27.60 -3.61
CA HIS A 91 3.92 -26.99 -3.61
C HIS A 91 3.98 -25.50 -3.25
N ILE A 92 3.19 -24.66 -3.91
CA ILE A 92 3.01 -23.23 -3.58
C ILE A 92 1.67 -23.02 -2.87
N THR A 93 0.58 -23.44 -3.49
CA THR A 93 -0.78 -23.34 -2.92
C THR A 93 -1.68 -24.44 -3.46
N GLY A 94 -2.76 -24.75 -2.76
CA GLY A 94 -3.75 -25.74 -3.18
C GLY A 94 -5.16 -25.21 -3.01
N HIS A 95 -6.01 -25.45 -4.00
CA HIS A 95 -7.43 -25.14 -3.97
C HIS A 95 -8.21 -26.41 -3.65
N PRO A 96 -8.92 -26.49 -2.50
CA PRO A 96 -9.61 -27.71 -2.11
C PRO A 96 -10.76 -28.03 -3.08
N ASN A 97 -10.94 -29.32 -3.39
CA ASN A 97 -12.09 -29.79 -4.15
C ASN A 97 -13.30 -29.96 -3.21
N ARG A 98 -14.43 -29.35 -3.57
CA ARG A 98 -15.70 -29.45 -2.81
C ARG A 98 -16.33 -30.85 -2.86
N HIS A 99 -16.02 -31.64 -3.88
CA HIS A 99 -16.69 -32.91 -4.20
C HIS A 99 -15.82 -34.14 -3.92
N GLU A 100 -14.88 -34.04 -2.97
CA GLU A 100 -13.87 -35.05 -2.64
C GLU A 100 -12.81 -35.26 -3.76
N GLY A 101 -11.61 -35.73 -3.39
CA GLY A 101 -10.46 -35.89 -4.30
C GLY A 101 -9.46 -34.73 -4.27
N GLU A 102 -8.38 -34.86 -5.06
CA GLU A 102 -7.35 -33.81 -5.17
C GLU A 102 -7.89 -32.60 -5.91
N GLY A 103 -7.74 -31.41 -5.32
CA GLY A 103 -8.04 -30.17 -6.01
C GLY A 103 -6.88 -29.70 -6.90
N ILE A 104 -6.97 -28.47 -7.41
CA ILE A 104 -5.87 -27.88 -8.19
C ILE A 104 -4.75 -27.51 -7.24
N ILE A 105 -3.54 -27.97 -7.55
CA ILE A 105 -2.32 -27.65 -6.80
C ILE A 105 -1.41 -26.83 -7.71
N VAL A 106 -1.02 -25.66 -7.23
CA VAL A 106 0.01 -24.85 -7.88
C VAL A 106 1.35 -25.29 -7.33
N TYR A 107 2.20 -25.80 -8.21
CA TYR A 107 3.58 -26.20 -7.93
C TYR A 107 4.55 -25.11 -8.38
N LYS A 108 5.79 -25.20 -7.90
CA LYS A 108 6.92 -24.42 -8.44
C LYS A 108 7.24 -24.82 -9.88
N ASP A 109 6.96 -26.07 -10.22
CA ASP A 109 7.03 -26.60 -11.58
C ASP A 109 5.71 -26.29 -12.32
N VAL A 110 5.82 -25.52 -13.41
CA VAL A 110 4.66 -25.14 -14.22
C VAL A 110 4.03 -26.34 -14.93
N ASP A 111 4.82 -27.37 -15.28
CA ASP A 111 4.33 -28.59 -15.94
C ASP A 111 3.42 -29.36 -15.00
N LYS A 112 3.86 -29.58 -13.75
CA LYS A 112 3.02 -30.21 -12.72
C LYS A 112 1.74 -29.41 -12.44
N THR A 113 1.85 -28.09 -12.40
CA THR A 113 0.68 -27.22 -12.22
C THR A 113 -0.31 -27.42 -13.37
N CYS A 114 0.18 -27.39 -14.62
CA CYS A 114 -0.64 -27.63 -15.80
C CYS A 114 -1.27 -29.02 -15.78
N ASP A 115 -0.56 -30.04 -15.31
CA ASP A 115 -1.09 -31.41 -15.20
C ASP A 115 -2.27 -31.48 -14.24
N THR A 116 -2.22 -30.79 -13.09
CA THR A 116 -3.37 -30.74 -12.16
C THR A 116 -4.56 -30.00 -12.78
N ILE A 117 -4.34 -28.89 -13.48
CA ILE A 117 -5.42 -28.15 -14.16
C ILE A 117 -6.01 -29.01 -15.28
N ALA A 118 -5.18 -29.77 -16.01
CA ALA A 118 -5.60 -30.59 -17.14
C ALA A 118 -6.53 -31.75 -16.75
N GLN A 119 -6.52 -32.18 -15.47
CA GLN A 119 -7.51 -33.11 -14.93
C GLN A 119 -8.94 -32.56 -15.03
N TYR A 120 -9.08 -31.24 -14.96
CA TYR A 120 -10.36 -30.53 -15.05
C TYR A 120 -10.59 -29.94 -16.44
N SER A 121 -9.58 -29.32 -17.04
CA SER A 121 -9.67 -28.66 -18.35
C SER A 121 -8.31 -28.58 -19.04
N LYS A 122 -8.15 -29.35 -20.13
CA LYS A 122 -6.96 -29.26 -20.99
C LYS A 122 -6.82 -27.90 -21.68
N LYS A 123 -7.94 -27.20 -21.91
CA LYS A 123 -7.94 -25.87 -22.51
C LYS A 123 -7.32 -24.86 -21.54
N ASP A 124 -7.73 -24.90 -20.28
CA ASP A 124 -7.28 -23.94 -19.28
C ASP A 124 -5.85 -24.23 -18.84
N ALA A 125 -5.43 -25.50 -18.81
CA ALA A 125 -4.02 -25.86 -18.61
C ALA A 125 -3.11 -25.21 -19.68
N ARG A 126 -3.51 -25.24 -20.96
CA ARG A 126 -2.77 -24.56 -22.03
C ARG A 126 -2.77 -23.04 -21.86
N ARG A 127 -3.90 -22.44 -21.46
CA ARG A 127 -3.97 -20.99 -21.24
C ARG A 127 -3.12 -20.57 -20.04
N TYR A 128 -3.14 -21.33 -18.96
CA TYR A 128 -2.32 -21.09 -17.78
C TYR A 128 -0.83 -21.10 -18.13
N ARG A 129 -0.37 -22.09 -18.91
CA ARG A 129 1.01 -22.10 -19.42
C ARG A 129 1.37 -20.85 -20.19
N ALA A 130 0.52 -20.45 -21.14
CA ALA A 130 0.77 -19.24 -21.93
C ALA A 130 0.88 -17.99 -21.02
N ILE A 131 -0.04 -17.84 -20.05
CA ILE A 131 0.02 -16.73 -19.07
C ILE A 131 1.31 -16.79 -18.23
N TYR A 132 1.74 -17.99 -17.81
CA TYR A 132 2.97 -18.16 -17.06
C TYR A 132 4.21 -17.75 -17.89
N GLU A 133 4.26 -18.15 -19.15
CA GLU A 133 5.33 -17.79 -20.09
C GLU A 133 5.33 -16.28 -20.38
N GLU A 134 4.16 -15.69 -20.65
CA GLU A 134 3.97 -14.23 -20.78
C GLU A 134 4.44 -13.49 -19.51
N PHE A 135 4.09 -14.01 -18.32
CA PHE A 135 4.53 -13.43 -17.05
C PHE A 135 6.05 -13.55 -16.87
N ALA A 136 6.66 -14.68 -17.23
CA ALA A 136 8.10 -14.89 -17.12
C ALA A 136 8.91 -13.87 -17.94
N GLU A 137 8.37 -13.38 -19.05
CA GLU A 137 8.98 -12.31 -19.84
C GLU A 137 9.00 -10.96 -19.11
N ILE A 138 7.97 -10.66 -18.30
CA ILE A 138 7.86 -9.40 -17.55
C ILE A 138 8.30 -9.50 -16.09
N GLU A 139 8.49 -10.71 -15.57
CA GLU A 139 8.85 -11.00 -14.17
C GLU A 139 10.07 -10.18 -13.67
N PRO A 140 11.15 -10.00 -14.47
CA PRO A 140 12.27 -9.16 -14.05
C PRO A 140 11.89 -7.71 -13.76
N ALA A 141 10.90 -7.16 -14.47
CA ALA A 141 10.37 -5.82 -14.25
C ALA A 141 9.41 -5.76 -13.04
N VAL A 142 8.76 -6.88 -12.71
CA VAL A 142 7.80 -7.00 -11.58
C VAL A 142 8.50 -7.28 -10.24
N ARG A 143 9.70 -7.90 -10.24
CA ARG A 143 10.51 -8.14 -9.02
C ARG A 143 10.83 -6.89 -8.20
N PHE A 144 10.72 -5.71 -8.81
CA PHE A 144 10.83 -4.41 -8.15
C PHE A 144 9.53 -3.61 -8.35
N PRO A 145 8.51 -3.82 -7.49
CA PRO A 145 7.37 -2.94 -7.53
C PRO A 145 7.83 -1.53 -7.15
N VAL A 146 7.63 -0.59 -8.06
CA VAL A 146 7.93 0.84 -7.90
C VAL A 146 7.18 1.43 -6.69
N SER A 147 6.03 0.84 -6.33
CA SER A 147 5.24 1.17 -5.13
C SER A 147 5.89 0.77 -3.80
N THR A 148 6.98 0.00 -3.82
CA THR A 148 7.73 -0.44 -2.62
C THR A 148 9.07 0.24 -2.45
N LEU A 149 9.49 1.16 -3.33
CA LEU A 149 10.79 1.84 -3.22
C LEU A 149 10.77 2.82 -2.04
N PRO A 150 11.36 2.51 -0.87
CA PRO A 150 11.29 3.40 0.28
C PRO A 150 12.39 4.46 0.23
N SER A 151 13.33 4.37 -0.73
CA SER A 151 14.47 5.27 -0.81
C SER A 151 14.17 6.45 -1.73
N PRO A 152 14.31 7.69 -1.24
CA PRO A 152 14.21 8.89 -2.08
C PRO A 152 15.14 8.85 -3.30
N GLY A 153 16.30 8.21 -3.20
CA GLY A 153 17.24 8.08 -4.32
C GLY A 153 16.70 7.26 -5.50
N ALA A 154 15.98 6.17 -5.26
CA ALA A 154 15.41 5.36 -6.34
C ALA A 154 14.20 6.06 -6.99
N LEU A 155 13.36 6.69 -6.18
CA LEU A 155 12.26 7.53 -6.67
C LEU A 155 12.78 8.68 -7.55
N ARG A 156 13.93 9.26 -7.19
CA ARG A 156 14.55 10.34 -7.97
C ARG A 156 14.89 9.92 -9.39
N VAL A 157 15.46 8.73 -9.57
CA VAL A 157 15.79 8.20 -10.91
C VAL A 157 14.54 8.12 -11.78
N LEU A 158 13.42 7.64 -11.23
CA LEU A 158 12.14 7.56 -11.96
C LEU A 158 11.57 8.95 -12.28
N SER A 159 11.65 9.89 -11.33
CA SER A 159 11.24 11.27 -11.57
C SER A 159 12.07 11.93 -12.68
N GLU A 160 13.38 11.70 -12.71
CA GLU A 160 14.28 12.21 -13.76
C GLU A 160 13.97 11.61 -15.15
N GLN A 161 13.28 10.47 -15.22
CA GLN A 161 12.74 9.91 -16.47
C GLN A 161 11.33 10.43 -16.82
N GLY A 162 10.78 11.37 -16.04
CA GLY A 162 9.48 11.98 -16.27
C GLY A 162 8.29 11.18 -15.70
N CYS A 163 8.52 10.22 -14.82
CA CYS A 163 7.42 9.51 -14.14
C CYS A 163 6.78 10.40 -13.06
N GLY A 164 5.45 10.51 -13.08
CA GLY A 164 4.68 10.99 -11.95
C GLY A 164 4.64 9.99 -10.80
N MET A 165 4.22 10.43 -9.62
CA MET A 165 4.20 9.60 -8.41
C MET A 165 2.82 9.63 -7.74
N ALA A 166 2.40 8.49 -7.20
CA ALA A 166 1.25 8.41 -6.30
C ALA A 166 1.76 8.28 -4.86
N ALA A 167 1.35 9.22 -4.00
CA ALA A 167 1.53 9.11 -2.56
C ALA A 167 0.19 8.67 -1.93
N LEU A 168 0.22 7.74 -0.98
CA LEU A 168 -0.95 7.20 -0.28
C LEU A 168 -1.01 7.60 1.20
N SER A 169 0.03 8.26 1.70
CA SER A 169 0.13 8.78 3.07
C SER A 169 1.05 10.01 3.12
N GLY A 170 0.97 10.79 4.20
CA GLY A 170 1.90 11.90 4.43
C GLY A 170 3.37 11.47 4.42
N GLY A 171 3.69 10.27 4.90
CA GLY A 171 5.07 9.74 4.85
C GLY A 171 5.56 9.44 3.44
N GLU A 172 4.70 8.95 2.55
CA GLU A 172 5.01 8.77 1.13
C GLU A 172 5.14 10.10 0.41
N PHE A 173 4.30 11.07 0.79
CA PHE A 173 4.38 12.43 0.29
C PHE A 173 5.72 13.10 0.62
N GLU A 174 6.19 12.96 1.87
CA GLU A 174 7.53 13.41 2.27
C GLU A 174 8.63 12.73 1.45
N ARG A 175 8.53 11.41 1.22
CA ARG A 175 9.53 10.66 0.43
C ARG A 175 9.58 11.11 -1.03
N ALA A 176 8.42 11.36 -1.65
CA ALA A 176 8.34 11.87 -3.01
C ALA A 176 8.97 13.28 -3.11
N TRP A 177 8.78 14.12 -2.09
CA TRP A 177 9.50 15.40 -2.05
C TRP A 177 11.00 15.24 -1.83
N LEU A 178 11.42 14.36 -0.90
CA LEU A 178 12.84 14.04 -0.65
C LEU A 178 13.53 13.49 -1.90
N SER A 179 12.79 12.84 -2.80
CA SER A 179 13.31 12.37 -4.08
C SER A 179 13.50 13.47 -5.11
N LYS A 180 13.23 14.73 -4.74
CA LYS A 180 13.27 15.91 -5.61
C LYS A 180 12.28 15.82 -6.78
N ALA A 181 11.21 15.04 -6.61
CA ALA A 181 10.16 14.98 -7.60
C ALA A 181 9.44 16.34 -7.67
N PRO A 182 9.08 16.83 -8.86
CA PRO A 182 8.25 18.02 -8.98
C PRO A 182 6.91 17.76 -8.29
N MET A 183 6.53 18.60 -7.32
CA MET A 183 5.28 18.39 -6.57
C MET A 183 4.05 18.38 -7.48
N GLY A 184 4.10 19.15 -8.58
CA GLY A 184 3.07 19.16 -9.62
C GLY A 184 2.85 17.82 -10.34
N ASP A 185 3.80 16.88 -10.24
CA ASP A 185 3.71 15.54 -10.82
C ASP A 185 3.27 14.48 -9.80
N ILE A 186 2.97 14.91 -8.57
CA ILE A 186 2.49 14.05 -7.50
C ILE A 186 0.96 14.06 -7.46
N LEU A 187 0.40 12.86 -7.40
CA LEU A 187 -0.99 12.58 -7.08
C LEU A 187 -1.06 12.08 -5.63
N PHE A 188 -1.80 12.78 -4.78
CA PHE A 188 -1.95 12.39 -3.38
C PHE A 188 -3.31 11.74 -3.14
N ALA A 189 -3.30 10.43 -2.96
CA ALA A 189 -4.47 9.59 -2.71
C ALA A 189 -4.40 8.96 -1.31
N GLY A 190 -5.31 8.04 -1.02
CA GLY A 190 -5.34 7.30 0.24
C GLY A 190 -6.49 7.74 1.16
N VAL A 191 -7.01 6.78 1.92
CA VAL A 191 -8.10 7.00 2.86
C VAL A 191 -7.58 7.67 4.13
N GLY A 192 -8.32 8.66 4.64
CA GLY A 192 -8.05 9.24 5.96
C GLY A 192 -6.90 10.26 6.01
N LYS A 193 -6.73 11.07 4.95
CA LYS A 193 -5.80 12.22 5.01
C LYS A 193 -6.16 13.13 6.18
N SER A 194 -5.16 13.49 6.99
CA SER A 194 -5.32 14.48 8.04
C SER A 194 -5.44 15.89 7.45
N ASP A 195 -5.91 16.84 8.25
CA ASP A 195 -5.97 18.24 7.80
C ASP A 195 -4.57 18.79 7.47
N ASP A 196 -3.53 18.33 8.15
CA ASP A 196 -2.16 18.74 7.90
C ASP A 196 -1.58 18.11 6.63
N ASP A 197 -1.95 16.86 6.34
CA ASP A 197 -1.64 16.23 5.04
C ASP A 197 -2.30 17.02 3.89
N ILE A 198 -3.56 17.43 4.06
CA ILE A 198 -4.27 18.25 3.09
C ILE A 198 -3.57 19.60 2.93
N ARG A 199 -3.24 20.29 4.02
CA ARG A 199 -2.48 21.56 3.95
C ARG A 199 -1.18 21.39 3.19
N ALA A 200 -0.37 20.39 3.55
CA ALA A 200 0.90 20.08 2.89
C ALA A 200 0.74 19.87 1.38
N ALA A 201 -0.32 19.17 0.95
CA ALA A 201 -0.59 18.95 -0.45
C ALA A 201 -1.05 20.21 -1.18
N LEU A 202 -1.68 21.15 -0.49
CA LEU A 202 -2.27 22.35 -1.07
C LEU A 202 -1.33 23.56 -1.14
N ASP A 203 -0.47 23.77 -0.14
CA ASP A 203 0.46 24.92 -0.10
C ASP A 203 1.94 24.50 -0.03
N GLY A 204 2.23 23.24 0.29
CA GLY A 204 3.59 22.73 0.45
C GLY A 204 4.32 23.27 1.68
N ILE A 205 3.61 23.86 2.66
CA ILE A 205 4.18 24.51 3.85
C ILE A 205 4.29 23.52 5.00
N TYR A 206 3.23 22.77 5.32
CA TYR A 206 3.30 21.78 6.39
C TYR A 206 4.26 20.65 6.00
N SER A 207 5.17 20.27 6.91
CA SER A 207 6.02 19.08 6.82
C SER A 207 6.27 18.53 8.22
N PRO A 208 6.02 17.23 8.49
CA PRO A 208 6.41 16.60 9.75
C PRO A 208 7.93 16.61 9.96
N LEU A 209 8.74 16.61 8.89
CA LEU A 209 10.20 16.74 9.00
C LEU A 209 10.58 18.12 9.56
N PHE A 210 9.90 19.19 9.12
CA PHE A 210 10.11 20.52 9.67
C PHE A 210 9.70 20.60 11.14
N GLN A 211 8.54 20.02 11.50
CA GLN A 211 8.10 19.96 12.90
C GLN A 211 9.08 19.21 13.80
N ALA A 212 9.79 18.23 13.24
CA ALA A 212 10.86 17.50 13.91
C ALA A 212 12.22 18.24 13.92
N GLY A 213 12.30 19.46 13.40
CA GLY A 213 13.53 20.26 13.33
C GLY A 213 14.54 19.78 12.27
N VAL A 214 14.11 18.92 11.34
CA VAL A 214 14.97 18.37 10.28
C VAL A 214 15.10 19.37 9.14
N THR A 215 16.32 19.52 8.62
CA THR A 215 16.60 20.24 7.37
C THR A 215 17.08 19.27 6.31
N VAL A 216 16.82 19.59 5.05
CA VAL A 216 17.22 18.80 3.88
C VAL A 216 18.03 19.70 2.96
N ASP A 217 19.24 19.30 2.62
CA ASP A 217 20.20 20.12 1.87
C ASP A 217 20.40 21.54 2.49
N GLY A 218 20.39 21.61 3.82
CA GLY A 218 20.54 22.86 4.57
C GLY A 218 19.33 23.80 4.52
N ARG A 219 18.17 23.33 4.04
CA ARG A 219 16.93 24.10 3.95
C ARG A 219 15.79 23.42 4.72
N PRO A 220 14.89 24.19 5.33
CA PRO A 220 13.67 23.64 5.88
C PRO A 220 12.79 23.00 4.80
N PRO A 221 12.09 21.88 5.09
CA PRO A 221 11.29 21.14 4.11
C PRO A 221 9.89 21.74 3.90
N TYR A 222 9.80 23.06 3.78
CA TYR A 222 8.57 23.80 3.50
C TYR A 222 8.74 24.66 2.23
N TYR A 223 7.65 25.24 1.69
CA TYR A 223 7.60 25.90 0.37
C TYR A 223 7.88 24.95 -0.81
N ARG A 224 7.30 23.76 -0.72
CA ARG A 224 7.48 22.69 -1.73
C ARG A 224 6.62 22.90 -2.97
N GLY A 225 5.61 23.78 -2.85
CA GLY A 225 4.56 23.95 -3.84
C GLY A 225 3.46 22.90 -3.70
N PRO A 226 2.30 23.15 -4.33
CA PRO A 226 1.16 22.25 -4.28
C PRO A 226 1.42 20.95 -5.05
N THR A 227 0.65 19.91 -4.73
CA THR A 227 0.57 18.73 -5.57
C THR A 227 -0.11 19.00 -6.90
N GLY A 228 0.14 18.12 -7.87
CA GLY A 228 -0.60 18.11 -9.12
C GLY A 228 -2.09 17.82 -8.91
N TRP A 229 -2.37 16.80 -8.10
CA TRP A 229 -3.70 16.28 -7.83
C TRP A 229 -3.86 15.83 -6.38
N VAL A 230 -5.03 16.09 -5.82
CA VAL A 230 -5.51 15.42 -4.61
C VAL A 230 -6.66 14.50 -5.01
N VAL A 231 -6.60 13.22 -4.63
CA VAL A 231 -7.68 12.27 -4.88
C VAL A 231 -8.53 12.18 -3.63
N ALA A 232 -9.80 12.57 -3.75
CA ALA A 232 -10.77 12.44 -2.69
C ALA A 232 -11.41 11.04 -2.74
N GLU A 233 -11.45 10.40 -1.57
CA GLU A 233 -12.02 9.08 -1.34
C GLU A 233 -13.45 9.16 -0.76
N SER A 234 -13.89 10.33 -0.27
CA SER A 234 -15.25 10.55 0.22
C SER A 234 -15.76 11.99 -0.01
N LEU A 235 -17.09 12.18 0.07
CA LEU A 235 -17.71 13.51 0.01
C LEU A 235 -17.23 14.42 1.16
N GLU A 236 -17.10 13.86 2.36
CA GLU A 236 -16.62 14.57 3.56
C GLU A 236 -15.16 15.02 3.38
N GLU A 237 -14.34 14.24 2.68
CA GLU A 237 -12.99 14.64 2.34
C GLU A 237 -12.97 15.82 1.35
N ILE A 238 -13.85 15.83 0.34
CA ILE A 238 -13.99 16.98 -0.59
C ILE A 238 -14.38 18.24 0.19
N GLU A 239 -15.31 18.14 1.14
CA GLU A 239 -15.70 19.26 2.01
C GLU A 239 -14.52 19.79 2.83
N ARG A 240 -13.76 18.90 3.49
CA ARG A 240 -12.58 19.28 4.27
C ARG A 240 -11.53 19.95 3.40
N ILE A 241 -11.24 19.39 2.22
CA ILE A 241 -10.31 20.01 1.26
C ILE A 241 -10.79 21.41 0.86
N ALA A 242 -12.08 21.59 0.60
CA ALA A 242 -12.63 22.90 0.24
C ALA A 242 -12.50 23.95 1.35
N VAL A 243 -12.78 23.56 2.60
CA VAL A 243 -12.61 24.44 3.77
C VAL A 243 -11.15 24.84 3.93
N ILE A 244 -10.23 23.87 3.86
CA ILE A 244 -8.80 24.12 4.02
C ILE A 244 -8.28 24.99 2.87
N ALA A 245 -8.61 24.66 1.62
CA ALA A 245 -8.22 25.46 0.44
C ALA A 245 -8.69 26.91 0.55
N GLY A 246 -9.92 27.14 1.01
CA GLY A 246 -10.45 28.47 1.30
C GLY A 246 -9.68 29.21 2.40
N SER A 247 -9.33 28.52 3.49
CA SER A 247 -8.53 29.11 4.57
C SER A 247 -7.12 29.52 4.12
N LEU A 248 -6.51 28.72 3.24
CA LEU A 248 -5.20 28.97 2.65
C LEU A 248 -5.26 29.95 1.46
N ARG A 249 -6.46 30.25 0.95
CA ARG A 249 -6.70 31.06 -0.26
C ARG A 249 -5.99 30.50 -1.51
N VAL A 250 -5.91 29.19 -1.63
CA VAL A 250 -5.30 28.48 -2.76
C VAL A 250 -6.38 27.82 -3.63
N ASN A 251 -6.11 27.62 -4.91
CA ASN A 251 -6.98 26.85 -5.78
C ASN A 251 -6.41 25.45 -5.97
N CYS A 252 -7.25 24.42 -5.88
CA CYS A 252 -6.81 23.04 -6.03
C CYS A 252 -7.66 22.26 -7.04
N ARG A 253 -7.02 21.27 -7.68
CA ARG A 253 -7.68 20.29 -8.54
C ARG A 253 -7.86 19.01 -7.75
N ILE A 254 -9.10 18.52 -7.71
CA ILE A 254 -9.45 17.27 -7.05
C ILE A 254 -9.89 16.27 -8.12
N ALA A 255 -9.37 15.05 -8.03
CA ALA A 255 -9.96 13.89 -8.68
C ALA A 255 -10.82 13.14 -7.65
N VAL A 256 -11.97 12.64 -8.08
CA VAL A 256 -12.86 11.85 -7.20
C VAL A 256 -12.65 10.39 -7.52
N ARG A 257 -12.29 9.56 -6.53
CA ARG A 257 -12.18 8.12 -6.74
C ARG A 257 -13.56 7.50 -6.79
N VAL A 258 -13.92 6.89 -7.90
CA VAL A 258 -15.27 6.34 -8.11
C VAL A 258 -15.22 4.82 -8.17
N ASN A 259 -16.00 4.17 -7.32
CA ASN A 259 -16.20 2.73 -7.42
C ASN A 259 -17.00 2.46 -8.69
N THR A 260 -16.37 1.78 -9.64
CA THR A 260 -16.98 1.51 -10.94
C THR A 260 -18.08 0.45 -10.88
N ALA A 261 -18.23 -0.25 -9.74
CA ALA A 261 -19.19 -1.33 -9.51
C ALA A 261 -19.47 -2.09 -10.81
N LEU A 262 -18.40 -2.67 -11.38
CA LEU A 262 -18.55 -3.51 -12.55
C LEU A 262 -19.37 -4.73 -12.09
N GLU A 263 -20.60 -4.86 -12.59
CA GLU A 263 -21.30 -6.14 -12.58
C GLU A 263 -20.53 -7.06 -13.51
N VAL A 264 -19.54 -7.73 -12.95
CA VAL A 264 -18.76 -8.74 -13.65
C VAL A 264 -19.59 -10.02 -13.59
N PRO A 265 -19.88 -10.67 -14.73
CA PRO A 265 -20.53 -11.97 -14.73
C PRO A 265 -19.81 -12.94 -13.78
N ALA A 266 -20.56 -13.78 -13.07
CA ALA A 266 -20.07 -14.56 -11.93
C ALA A 266 -18.91 -15.54 -12.25
N ASP A 267 -18.56 -15.70 -13.53
CA ASP A 267 -17.47 -16.52 -14.05
C ASP A 267 -16.12 -15.78 -14.18
N GLU A 268 -16.05 -14.47 -13.98
CA GLU A 268 -14.79 -13.70 -13.97
C GLU A 268 -14.44 -13.19 -12.55
N THR A 269 -13.34 -13.69 -11.98
CA THR A 269 -12.79 -13.21 -10.70
C THR A 269 -12.18 -11.81 -10.85
N VAL A 270 -13.03 -10.80 -10.80
CA VAL A 270 -12.63 -9.43 -10.47
C VAL A 270 -13.32 -9.09 -9.15
N LEU A 271 -12.51 -8.77 -8.13
CA LEU A 271 -13.00 -8.18 -6.89
C LEU A 271 -13.60 -6.81 -7.24
N ALA A 272 -14.91 -6.78 -7.52
CA ALA A 272 -15.65 -5.54 -7.61
C ALA A 272 -15.56 -4.84 -6.25
N ALA A 273 -15.10 -3.59 -6.24
CA ALA A 273 -15.18 -2.77 -5.04
C ALA A 273 -16.66 -2.62 -4.68
N ASP A 274 -17.07 -3.32 -3.62
CA ASP A 274 -18.44 -3.37 -3.13
C ASP A 274 -18.90 -1.95 -2.71
N ALA A 275 -20.21 -1.72 -2.68
CA ALA A 275 -20.79 -0.46 -2.21
C ALA A 275 -20.36 -0.12 -0.76
N ASP A 276 -20.00 -1.14 0.03
CA ASP A 276 -19.50 -1.04 1.40
C ASP A 276 -17.95 -0.92 1.50
N SER A 277 -17.26 -0.73 0.39
CA SER A 277 -15.81 -0.47 0.36
C SER A 277 -15.47 0.83 1.07
N LYS A 278 -14.43 0.80 1.92
CA LYS A 278 -13.84 2.02 2.52
C LYS A 278 -13.11 2.92 1.51
N PHE A 279 -12.93 2.45 0.28
CA PHE A 279 -12.25 3.16 -0.81
C PHE A 279 -13.28 3.67 -1.81
N GLY A 280 -13.09 4.91 -2.26
CA GLY A 280 -13.89 5.58 -3.28
C GLY A 280 -15.32 5.89 -2.86
N VAL A 281 -16.01 6.62 -3.73
CA VAL A 281 -17.45 6.90 -3.61
C VAL A 281 -18.24 6.13 -4.65
N SER A 282 -19.52 5.87 -4.36
CA SER A 282 -20.45 5.33 -5.36
C SER A 282 -20.58 6.29 -6.56
N ARG A 283 -20.98 5.75 -7.72
CA ARG A 283 -21.29 6.57 -8.92
C ARG A 283 -22.31 7.67 -8.62
N SER A 284 -23.35 7.38 -7.84
CA SER A 284 -24.36 8.36 -7.42
C SER A 284 -23.76 9.48 -6.57
N SER A 285 -22.92 9.13 -5.59
CA SER A 285 -22.22 10.08 -4.73
C SER A 285 -21.23 10.94 -5.50
N ALA A 286 -20.57 10.38 -6.52
CA ALA A 286 -19.71 11.16 -7.42
C ALA A 286 -20.52 12.22 -8.18
N ILE A 287 -21.65 11.84 -8.79
CA ILE A 287 -22.52 12.80 -9.49
C ILE A 287 -23.00 13.91 -8.55
N GLU A 288 -23.37 13.57 -7.32
CA GLU A 288 -23.73 14.54 -6.29
C GLU A 288 -22.56 15.49 -5.98
N ALA A 289 -21.34 14.96 -5.80
CA ALA A 289 -20.16 15.77 -5.57
C ALA A 289 -19.92 16.75 -6.72
N PHE A 290 -19.96 16.29 -7.97
CA PHE A 290 -19.80 17.18 -9.14
C PHE A 290 -20.84 18.30 -9.15
N ARG A 291 -22.12 18.01 -8.89
CA ARG A 291 -23.17 19.05 -8.81
C ARG A 291 -22.95 20.03 -7.64
N ARG A 292 -22.56 19.51 -6.48
CA ARG A 292 -22.45 20.31 -5.25
C ARG A 292 -21.22 21.22 -5.23
N PHE A 293 -20.14 20.79 -5.86
CA PHE A 293 -18.86 21.51 -5.83
C PHE A 293 -18.53 22.25 -7.14
N GLU A 294 -19.37 22.16 -8.18
CA GLU A 294 -19.19 22.85 -9.47
C GLU A 294 -18.91 24.35 -9.33
N PHE A 295 -19.51 25.00 -8.33
CA PHE A 295 -19.43 26.45 -8.12
C PHE A 295 -18.68 26.86 -6.84
N ARG A 296 -17.97 25.94 -6.19
CA ARG A 296 -17.20 26.29 -4.99
C ARG A 296 -15.93 27.04 -5.37
N GLN A 297 -15.73 28.20 -4.74
CA GLN A 297 -14.44 28.88 -4.81
C GLN A 297 -13.34 27.96 -4.23
N HIS A 298 -12.13 28.01 -4.82
CA HIS A 298 -10.94 27.28 -4.36
C HIS A 298 -10.84 25.79 -4.68
N VAL A 299 -11.92 25.14 -5.12
CA VAL A 299 -11.90 23.71 -5.50
C VAL A 299 -12.44 23.53 -6.91
N ARG A 300 -11.69 22.80 -7.74
CA ARG A 300 -12.15 22.34 -9.04
C ARG A 300 -12.13 20.82 -9.08
N LEU A 301 -13.30 20.18 -9.12
CA LEU A 301 -13.41 18.76 -9.45
C LEU A 301 -13.07 18.60 -10.94
N ALA A 302 -11.93 17.98 -11.24
CA ALA A 302 -11.31 18.01 -12.57
C ALA A 302 -10.95 16.63 -13.13
N GLY A 303 -11.24 15.55 -12.40
CA GLY A 303 -10.96 14.20 -12.85
C GLY A 303 -11.72 13.15 -12.06
N LEU A 304 -11.77 11.94 -12.62
CA LEU A 304 -12.17 10.71 -11.93
C LEU A 304 -10.91 9.85 -11.78
N ALA A 305 -10.79 9.18 -10.64
CA ALA A 305 -9.69 8.26 -10.33
C ALA A 305 -10.22 6.85 -10.07
#